data_AF-U7V4Q1-F1
#
_entry.id   AF-U7V4Q1-F1
#
_cell.length_a   1.000
_cell.length_b   1.000
_cell.length_c   1.000
_cell.angle_alpha   90.00
_cell.angle_beta   90.00
_cell.angle_gamma   90.00
#
_symmetry.space_group_name_H-M   'P 1'
#
loop_
_entity.id
_entity.type
_entity.pdbx_description
1 polymer ?
#
loop_
_entity_poly.entity_id
_entity_poly.type
_entity_poly.pdbx_seq_one_letter_code
_entity_poly.pdbx_strand_id
1 'polypeptide(L)'
;MKSFHIWHIVRTADGRRAALKRESDQQVYEFIRGAEGAVNVADIYAGLHSNLSKQQIRYIITKLLNAGLIAREGGQGNRNTTYRIAQ
;
A
#
# COMPACT_ATOMS: atom_id res chain seq x y z
N MET A 1 7.05 42.50 1.15
CA MET A 1 7.85 41.27 1.12
C MET A 1 7.15 40.17 1.92
N LYS A 2 6.30 39.35 1.28
CA LYS A 2 5.55 38.24 1.91
C LYS A 2 5.51 37.04 0.95
N SER A 3 6.67 36.45 0.63
CA SER A 3 6.71 35.31 -0.32
C SER A 3 7.65 34.17 0.08
N PHE A 4 8.50 34.33 1.09
CA PHE A 4 9.52 33.31 1.42
C PHE A 4 9.05 32.22 2.39
N HIS A 5 8.02 32.47 3.22
CA HIS A 5 7.57 31.49 4.23
C HIS A 5 6.66 30.39 3.68
N ILE A 6 5.93 30.65 2.58
CA ILE A 6 4.99 29.68 2.00
C ILE A 6 5.76 28.57 1.26
N TRP A 7 6.87 28.89 0.60
CA TRP A 7 7.61 27.93 -0.24
C TRP A 7 8.29 26.82 0.58
N HIS A 8 8.84 27.13 1.76
CA HIS A 8 9.45 26.12 2.64
C HIS A 8 8.40 25.15 3.24
N ILE A 9 7.21 25.65 3.59
CA ILE A 9 6.14 24.83 4.19
C ILE A 9 5.59 23.83 3.15
N VAL A 10 5.34 24.29 1.91
CA VAL A 10 4.82 23.43 0.84
C VAL A 10 5.80 22.32 0.47
N ARG A 11 7.10 22.63 0.31
CA ARG A 11 8.14 21.63 -0.02
C ARG A 11 8.27 20.53 1.05
N THR A 12 8.11 20.89 2.32
CA THR A 12 8.23 19.94 3.44
C THR A 12 7.03 19.00 3.52
N ALA A 13 5.83 19.49 3.19
CA ALA A 13 4.61 18.70 3.18
C ALA A 13 4.60 17.65 2.05
N ASP A 14 5.11 17.99 0.87
CA ASP A 14 5.21 17.06 -0.27
C ASP A 14 6.21 15.93 0.00
N GLY A 15 7.37 16.25 0.58
CA GLY A 15 8.36 15.25 0.98
C GLY A 15 7.82 14.26 2.01
N ARG A 16 7.11 14.76 3.02
CA ARG A 16 6.50 13.92 4.07
C ARG A 16 5.39 13.02 3.52
N ARG A 17 4.54 13.54 2.61
CA ARG A 17 3.49 12.73 1.95
C ARG A 17 4.08 11.62 1.09
N ALA A 18 5.17 11.89 0.36
CA ALA A 18 5.84 10.88 -0.43
C ALA A 18 6.46 9.77 0.45
N ALA A 19 7.08 10.13 1.57
CA ALA A 19 7.64 9.17 2.53
C ALA A 19 6.56 8.27 3.14
N LEU A 20 5.45 8.84 3.61
CA LEU A 20 4.33 8.07 4.17
C LEU A 20 3.72 7.09 3.15
N LYS A 21 3.63 7.50 1.87
CA LYS A 21 3.18 6.60 0.79
C LYS A 21 4.15 5.44 0.60
N ARG A 22 5.46 5.67 0.60
CA ARG A 22 6.47 4.61 0.46
C ARG A 22 6.43 3.63 1.64
N GLU A 23 6.28 4.15 2.85
CA GLU A 23 6.15 3.31 4.06
C GLU A 23 4.89 2.43 3.99
N SER A 24 3.76 3.00 3.58
CA SER A 24 2.50 2.27 3.40
C SER A 24 2.62 1.19 2.32
N ASP A 25 3.24 1.52 1.18
CA ASP A 25 3.50 0.57 0.08
C ASP A 25 4.36 -0.60 0.58
N GLN A 26 5.42 -0.30 1.35
CA GLN A 26 6.32 -1.31 1.93
C GLN A 26 5.61 -2.19 2.96
N GLN A 27 4.81 -1.63 3.85
CA GLN A 27 4.08 -2.39 4.87
C GLN A 27 3.16 -3.44 4.26
N VAL A 28 2.43 -3.08 3.20
CA VAL A 28 1.56 -4.03 2.49
C VAL A 28 2.38 -5.10 1.78
N TYR A 29 3.51 -4.73 1.16
CA TYR A 29 4.39 -5.70 0.50
C TYR A 29 4.98 -6.70 1.49
N GLU A 30 5.55 -6.24 2.61
CA GLU A 30 6.15 -7.10 3.62
C GLU A 30 5.11 -8.01 4.29
N PHE A 31 3.88 -7.53 4.48
CA PHE A 31 2.81 -8.37 4.98
C PHE A 31 2.51 -9.55 4.02
N ILE A 32 2.35 -9.27 2.72
CA ILE A 32 2.12 -10.32 1.71
C ILE A 32 3.32 -11.26 1.61
N ARG A 33 4.55 -10.73 1.73
CA ARG A 33 5.80 -11.50 1.71
C ARG A 33 5.92 -12.46 2.89
N GLY A 34 5.52 -12.02 4.07
CA GLY A 34 5.62 -12.79 5.31
C GLY A 34 4.49 -13.79 5.52
N ALA A 35 3.45 -13.77 4.69
CA ALA A 35 2.34 -14.70 4.80
C ALA A 35 2.72 -16.11 4.30
N GLU A 36 2.28 -17.15 5.01
CA GLU A 36 2.50 -18.56 4.64
C GLU A 36 1.68 -19.00 3.40
N GLY A 37 0.99 -18.08 2.72
CA GLY A 37 0.18 -18.34 1.53
C GLY A 37 -0.49 -17.09 0.97
N ALA A 38 -1.43 -17.28 0.04
CA ALA A 38 -2.20 -16.21 -0.55
C ALA A 38 -3.06 -15.47 0.49
N VAL A 39 -2.98 -14.14 0.52
CA VAL A 39 -3.76 -13.30 1.45
C VAL A 39 -4.75 -12.42 0.71
N ASN A 40 -5.92 -12.20 1.29
CA ASN A 40 -6.91 -11.27 0.76
C ASN A 40 -6.82 -9.88 1.43
N VAL A 41 -7.57 -8.91 0.91
CA VAL A 41 -7.59 -7.52 1.43
C VAL A 41 -8.04 -7.45 2.90
N ALA A 42 -8.95 -8.33 3.33
CA ALA A 42 -9.43 -8.35 4.71
C ALA A 42 -8.34 -8.85 5.67
N ASP A 43 -7.55 -9.86 5.27
CA ASP A 43 -6.43 -10.37 6.06
C ASP A 43 -5.36 -9.29 6.23
N ILE A 44 -4.99 -8.61 5.14
CA ILE A 44 -4.03 -7.50 5.17
C ILE A 44 -4.55 -6.35 6.06
N TYR A 45 -5.82 -6.01 5.95
CA TYR A 45 -6.43 -4.96 6.76
C TYR A 45 -6.48 -5.32 8.25
N ALA A 46 -6.79 -6.57 8.57
CA ALA A 46 -6.76 -7.06 9.94
C ALA A 46 -5.33 -7.06 10.48
N GLY A 47 -4.35 -7.56 9.73
CA GLY A 47 -2.96 -7.66 10.19
C GLY A 47 -2.24 -6.32 10.35
N LEU A 48 -2.56 -5.31 9.54
CA LEU A 48 -1.91 -3.99 9.60
C LEU A 48 -2.58 -3.00 10.57
N HIS A 49 -3.55 -3.45 11.39
CA HIS A 49 -4.30 -2.70 12.41
C HIS A 49 -4.00 -1.18 12.45
N SER A 50 -4.89 -0.38 11.81
CA SER A 50 -5.12 1.08 11.93
C SER A 50 -4.39 2.10 11.03
N ASN A 51 -3.28 1.79 10.34
CA ASN A 51 -2.61 2.83 9.52
C ASN A 51 -3.22 3.02 8.11
N LEU A 52 -3.97 2.03 7.60
CA LEU A 52 -4.48 2.04 6.23
C LEU A 52 -5.94 1.59 6.15
N SER A 53 -6.76 2.37 5.46
CA SER A 53 -8.11 1.96 5.06
C SER A 53 -8.06 0.83 4.01
N LYS A 54 -9.13 0.03 3.93
CA LYS A 54 -9.28 -0.99 2.87
C LYS A 54 -9.15 -0.41 1.45
N GLN A 55 -9.48 0.87 1.25
CA GLN A 55 -9.31 1.53 -0.04
C GLN A 55 -7.85 1.85 -0.35
N GLN A 56 -7.09 2.33 0.64
CA GLN A 56 -5.64 2.52 0.51
C GLN A 56 -4.94 1.19 0.22
N ILE A 57 -5.31 0.12 0.95
CA ILE A 57 -4.77 -1.22 0.70
C ILE A 57 -5.05 -1.69 -0.73
N ARG A 58 -6.29 -1.57 -1.23
CA ARG A 58 -6.63 -1.90 -2.63
C ARG A 58 -5.84 -1.09 -3.65
N TYR A 59 -5.62 0.19 -3.38
CA TYR A 59 -4.81 1.05 -4.23
C TYR A 59 -3.35 0.57 -4.26
N ILE A 60 -2.76 0.27 -3.11
CA ILE A 60 -1.39 -0.23 -3.00
C ILE A 60 -1.24 -1.59 -3.70
N ILE A 61 -2.17 -2.51 -3.49
CA ILE A 61 -2.19 -3.81 -4.19
C ILE A 61 -2.20 -3.61 -5.70
N THR A 62 -3.03 -2.69 -6.22
CA THR A 62 -3.04 -2.36 -7.66
C THR A 62 -1.67 -1.88 -8.14
N LYS A 63 -0.96 -1.04 -7.37
CA LYS A 63 0.39 -0.59 -7.72
C LYS A 63 1.39 -1.75 -7.73
N LEU A 64 1.36 -2.61 -6.71
CA LEU A 64 2.27 -3.76 -6.60
C LEU A 64 2.04 -4.78 -7.71
N LEU A 65 0.79 -5.01 -8.12
CA LEU A 65 0.44 -5.82 -9.30
C LEU A 65 1.00 -5.21 -10.58
N ASN A 66 0.80 -3.91 -10.80
CA ASN A 66 1.31 -3.22 -11.99
C ASN A 66 2.85 -3.19 -12.05
N ALA A 67 3.51 -3.23 -10.89
CA ALA A 67 4.95 -3.33 -10.78
C ALA A 67 5.48 -4.77 -10.91
N GLY A 68 4.60 -5.77 -11.00
CA GLY A 68 4.99 -7.19 -11.08
C GLY A 68 5.58 -7.75 -9.78
N LEU A 69 5.36 -7.10 -8.63
CA LEU A 69 5.93 -7.53 -7.34
C LEU A 69 5.07 -8.58 -6.63
N ILE A 70 3.77 -8.60 -6.94
CA ILE A 70 2.81 -9.59 -6.44
C ILE A 70 1.98 -10.12 -7.60
N ALA A 71 1.40 -11.30 -7.41
CA ALA A 71 0.50 -11.93 -8.37
C ALA A 71 -0.87 -12.20 -7.74
N ARG A 72 -1.91 -12.21 -8.58
CA ARG A 72 -3.23 -12.75 -8.22
C ARG A 72 -3.16 -14.26 -8.29
N GLU A 73 -3.56 -14.94 -7.22
CA GLU A 73 -3.55 -16.40 -7.18
C GLU A 73 -4.94 -16.99 -7.42
N GLY A 74 -5.99 -16.36 -6.88
CA GLY A 74 -7.36 -16.81 -7.07
C GLY A 74 -8.41 -15.84 -6.56
N GLY A 75 -9.68 -16.26 -6.65
CA GLY A 75 -10.84 -15.55 -6.10
C GLY A 75 -11.79 -14.95 -7.14
N GLN A 76 -13.09 -15.18 -6.95
CA GLN A 76 -14.15 -14.58 -7.78
C GLN A 76 -14.61 -13.24 -7.17
N GLY A 77 -14.21 -12.13 -7.80
CA GLY A 77 -14.60 -10.78 -7.40
C GLY A 77 -13.73 -10.14 -6.31
N ASN A 78 -13.89 -8.83 -6.14
CA ASN A 78 -13.00 -7.94 -5.35
C ASN A 78 -12.91 -8.27 -3.84
N ARG A 79 -13.79 -9.11 -3.31
CA ARG A 79 -13.80 -9.49 -1.87
C ARG A 79 -13.05 -10.79 -1.59
N ASN A 80 -12.90 -11.68 -2.59
CA ASN A 80 -12.26 -12.98 -2.42
C ASN A 80 -10.93 -13.09 -3.20
N THR A 81 -10.49 -12.03 -3.88
CA THR A 81 -9.20 -12.05 -4.57
C THR A 81 -8.07 -12.17 -3.55
N THR A 82 -7.23 -13.19 -3.74
CA THR A 82 -6.03 -13.43 -2.94
C THR A 82 -4.77 -13.08 -3.72
N TYR A 83 -3.74 -12.67 -3.00
CA TYR A 83 -2.48 -12.18 -3.53
C TYR A 83 -1.30 -12.88 -2.85
N ARG A 84 -0.26 -13.17 -3.63
CA ARG A 84 1.02 -13.70 -3.16
C ARG A 84 2.17 -12.97 -3.84
N ILE A 85 3.40 -13.15 -3.36
CA ILE A 85 4.60 -12.64 -4.04
C ILE A 85 4.69 -13.23 -5.45
N ALA A 86 5.05 -12.38 -6.42
CA ALA A 86 5.37 -12.84 -7.76
C ALA A 86 6.69 -13.64 -7.70
N GLN A 87 6.64 -14.89 -8.15
CA GLN A 87 7.82 -15.76 -8.23
C GLN A 87 8.73 -15.37 -9.39
#